data_AF-A0A1N7HG70-F1
#
_entry.id   AF-A0A1N7HG70-F1
#
_cell.length_a   1.000
_cell.length_b   1.000
_cell.length_c   1.000
_cell.angle_alpha   90.00
_cell.angle_beta   90.00
_cell.angle_gamma   90.00
#
_symmetry.space_group_name_H-M   'P 1'
#
loop_
_entity.id
_entity.type
_entity.pdbx_description
1 polymer ?
#
loop_
_entity_poly.entity_id
_entity_poly.type
_entity_poly.pdbx_seq_one_letter_code
_entity_poly.pdbx_strand_id
1 'polypeptide(L)'
;MRCCVADCLASLVYEVNDLYGNIDIVDGDSGDPLAASLPTEAREEHWWIETDEAFFLRANRECRAYVRVELWSGPPSAVDPSWERSWSGRVRVPSGRLQARENFMSGDHETFDLGCADVEWSVHVHAKTLENHFDPDFPPDIFRVELFKLRFWRFAHR
;
A
#
# COMPACT_ATOMS: atom_id res chain seq x y z
N MET A 1 24.64 -23.19 4.93
CA MET A 1 23.23 -23.01 4.53
C MET A 1 23.18 -21.80 3.60
N ARG A 2 22.78 -21.96 2.35
CA ARG A 2 22.43 -20.81 1.50
C ARG A 2 21.03 -20.39 1.93
N CYS A 3 20.87 -19.20 2.52
CA CYS A 3 19.53 -18.62 2.63
C CYS A 3 19.03 -18.43 1.19
N CYS A 4 17.99 -19.15 0.79
CA CYS A 4 17.31 -18.84 -0.47
C CYS A 4 16.78 -17.41 -0.35
N VAL A 5 17.22 -16.54 -1.25
CA VAL A 5 16.68 -15.19 -1.36
C VAL A 5 15.25 -15.33 -1.85
N ALA A 6 14.30 -14.68 -1.19
CA ALA A 6 12.92 -14.66 -1.66
C ALA A 6 12.85 -13.87 -2.97
N ASP A 7 12.02 -14.34 -3.90
CA ASP A 7 11.84 -13.75 -5.22
C ASP A 7 10.51 -12.99 -5.27
N CYS A 8 10.49 -11.86 -5.99
CA CYS A 8 9.26 -11.15 -6.33
C CYS A 8 8.57 -11.89 -7.48
N LEU A 9 7.41 -12.47 -7.21
CA LEU A 9 6.65 -13.31 -8.12
C LEU A 9 5.75 -12.50 -9.06
N ALA A 10 5.17 -11.41 -8.54
CA ALA A 10 4.32 -10.50 -9.30
C ALA A 10 4.39 -9.09 -8.70
N SER A 11 4.17 -8.08 -9.52
CA SER A 11 4.03 -6.70 -9.04
C SER A 11 3.13 -5.86 -9.96
N LEU A 12 2.44 -4.90 -9.35
CA LEU A 12 1.60 -3.92 -10.04
C LEU A 12 1.84 -2.53 -9.46
N VAL A 13 1.69 -1.49 -10.27
CA VAL A 13 1.82 -0.09 -9.85
C VAL A 13 0.57 0.67 -10.28
N TYR A 14 -0.01 1.37 -9.33
CA TYR A 14 -1.14 2.27 -9.54
C TYR A 14 -0.66 3.72 -9.42
N GLU A 15 -1.14 4.57 -10.30
CA GLU A 15 -1.11 6.02 -10.07
C GLU A 15 -2.45 6.41 -9.45
N VAL A 16 -2.40 7.11 -8.32
CA VAL A 16 -3.60 7.56 -7.63
C VAL A 16 -3.64 9.08 -7.62
N ASN A 17 -4.76 9.60 -8.13
CA ASN A 17 -5.02 11.04 -8.29
C ASN A 17 -6.24 11.48 -7.46
N ASP A 18 -6.35 10.97 -6.23
CA ASP A 18 -7.39 11.40 -5.29
C ASP A 18 -7.09 12.82 -4.77
N LEU A 19 -8.10 13.70 -4.79
CA LEU A 19 -7.98 15.11 -4.37
C LEU A 19 -7.49 15.27 -2.93
N TYR A 20 -7.72 14.27 -2.08
CA TYR A 20 -7.35 14.28 -0.67
C TYR A 20 -6.23 13.28 -0.35
N GLY A 21 -5.68 12.61 -1.36
CA GLY A 21 -4.62 11.63 -1.21
C GLY A 21 -5.03 10.37 -0.44
N ASN A 22 -6.32 10.08 -0.31
CA ASN A 22 -6.76 8.87 0.42
C ASN A 22 -6.89 7.70 -0.55
N ILE A 23 -6.31 6.56 -0.19
CA ILE A 23 -6.30 5.34 -0.99
C ILE A 23 -6.64 4.18 -0.10
N ASP A 24 -7.68 3.44 -0.47
CA ASP A 24 -8.07 2.26 0.30
C ASP A 24 -7.53 1.03 -0.42
N ILE A 25 -6.82 0.17 0.30
CA ILE A 25 -6.41 -1.15 -0.19
C ILE A 25 -7.33 -2.16 0.45
N VAL A 26 -8.24 -2.70 -0.38
CA VAL A 26 -9.34 -3.55 0.06
C VAL A 26 -9.28 -4.92 -0.62
N ASP A 27 -10.07 -5.85 -0.10
CA ASP A 27 -10.38 -7.10 -0.78
C ASP A 27 -11.05 -6.83 -2.15
N GLY A 28 -10.56 -7.51 -3.20
CA GLY A 28 -10.96 -7.27 -4.58
C GLY A 28 -12.41 -7.66 -4.89
N ASP A 29 -13.02 -8.52 -4.07
CA ASP A 29 -14.43 -8.91 -4.21
C ASP A 29 -15.33 -8.21 -3.17
N SER A 30 -14.79 -7.25 -2.40
CA SER A 30 -15.60 -6.42 -1.50
C SER A 30 -16.61 -5.59 -2.29
N GLY A 31 -17.87 -5.56 -1.83
CA GLY A 31 -18.96 -4.81 -2.48
C GLY A 31 -18.81 -3.29 -2.41
N ASP A 32 -19.91 -2.58 -2.75
CA ASP A 32 -20.00 -1.12 -2.92
C ASP A 32 -19.43 -0.31 -1.71
N PRO A 33 -18.73 0.83 -1.93
CA PRO A 33 -17.79 1.43 -0.98
C PRO A 33 -18.40 2.23 0.18
N LEU A 34 -19.71 2.43 0.23
CA LEU A 34 -20.31 3.46 1.10
C LEU A 34 -20.40 3.09 2.59
N ALA A 35 -19.97 1.89 2.97
CA ALA A 35 -19.83 1.48 4.36
C ALA A 35 -18.37 1.32 4.78
N ALA A 36 -17.40 1.80 3.99
CA ALA A 36 -16.05 2.02 4.49
C ALA A 36 -16.15 3.01 5.64
N SER A 37 -16.14 2.44 6.85
CA SER A 37 -16.19 3.15 8.12
C SER A 37 -15.33 4.40 7.99
N LEU A 38 -15.95 5.60 8.13
CA LEU A 38 -15.19 6.81 8.42
C LEU A 38 -14.18 6.40 9.47
N PRO A 39 -12.87 6.53 9.22
CA PRO A 39 -11.87 5.87 10.04
C PRO A 39 -12.10 6.31 11.48
N THR A 40 -12.66 5.40 12.28
CA THR A 40 -13.16 5.74 13.62
C THR A 40 -12.02 6.24 14.50
N GLU A 41 -10.79 5.86 14.13
CA GLU A 41 -9.55 6.41 14.64
C GLU A 41 -8.49 6.49 13.54
N ALA A 42 -8.70 7.34 12.52
CA ALA A 42 -7.53 7.86 11.80
C ALA A 42 -6.70 8.65 12.80
N ARG A 43 -5.75 7.98 13.46
CA ARG A 43 -4.75 8.67 14.26
C ARG A 43 -4.05 9.63 13.30
N GLU A 44 -4.16 10.93 13.55
CA GLU A 44 -3.71 12.01 12.65
C GLU A 44 -2.23 11.87 12.21
N GLU A 45 -1.47 11.05 12.94
CA GLU A 45 -0.05 10.76 12.75
C GLU A 45 0.24 9.52 11.87
N HIS A 46 -0.76 8.71 11.50
CA HIS A 46 -0.55 7.42 10.84
C HIS A 46 -1.00 7.45 9.38
N TRP A 47 -0.11 7.03 8.49
CA TRP A 47 -0.38 6.84 7.06
C TRP A 47 -1.08 5.51 6.76
N TRP A 48 -1.32 4.71 7.80
CA TRP A 48 -1.97 3.42 7.70
C TRP A 48 -2.98 3.23 8.83
N ILE A 49 -4.09 2.57 8.51
CA ILE A 49 -5.04 2.05 9.51
C ILE A 49 -5.31 0.60 9.14
N GLU A 50 -5.10 -0.30 10.09
CA GLU A 50 -5.44 -1.71 9.99
C GLU A 50 -6.86 -1.92 10.47
N THR A 51 -7.66 -2.61 9.67
CA THR A 51 -8.86 -3.30 10.13
C THR A 51 -8.70 -4.79 9.84
N ASP A 52 -9.59 -5.62 10.40
CA ASP A 52 -9.58 -7.06 10.16
C ASP A 52 -9.72 -7.43 8.67
N GLU A 53 -10.19 -6.49 7.83
CA GLU A 53 -10.57 -6.73 6.43
C GLU A 53 -9.93 -5.75 5.42
N ALA A 54 -9.31 -4.65 5.86
CA ALA A 54 -8.78 -3.61 4.97
C ALA A 54 -7.58 -2.85 5.55
N PHE A 55 -6.81 -2.22 4.65
CA PHE A 55 -5.74 -1.30 5.00
C PHE A 55 -6.00 0.03 4.31
N PHE A 56 -6.06 1.09 5.10
CA PHE A 56 -6.22 2.45 4.58
C PHE A 56 -4.86 3.06 4.42
N LEU A 57 -4.50 3.55 3.23
CA LEU A 57 -3.29 4.32 3.01
C LEU A 57 -3.64 5.79 2.84
N ARG A 58 -2.91 6.65 3.54
CA ARG A 58 -3.09 8.10 3.45
C ARG A 58 -1.84 8.75 2.91
N ALA A 59 -1.92 9.26 1.68
CA ALA A 59 -0.97 10.24 1.18
C ALA A 59 -1.23 11.59 1.82
N ASN A 60 -0.21 12.46 1.85
CA ASN A 60 -0.41 13.85 2.19
C ASN A 60 -1.43 14.49 1.23
N ARG A 61 -2.23 15.42 1.74
CA ARG A 61 -3.26 16.11 0.93
C ARG A 61 -2.61 16.81 -0.28
N GLU A 62 -3.33 16.80 -1.40
CA GLU A 62 -2.98 17.55 -2.63
C GLU A 62 -1.73 17.09 -3.39
N CYS A 63 -1.22 15.89 -3.15
CA CYS A 63 -0.09 15.33 -3.92
C CYS A 63 -0.47 14.04 -4.64
N ARG A 64 0.20 13.77 -5.78
CA ARG A 64 0.04 12.50 -6.50
C ARG A 64 0.64 11.38 -5.69
N ALA A 65 0.02 10.21 -5.74
CA ALA A 65 0.54 9.04 -5.07
C ALA A 65 0.76 7.90 -6.08
N TYR A 66 1.80 7.10 -5.86
CA TYR A 66 1.98 5.83 -6.57
C TYR A 66 2.05 4.69 -5.58
N VAL A 67 1.23 3.68 -5.80
CA VAL A 67 1.17 2.48 -4.96
C VAL A 67 1.72 1.31 -5.74
N ARG A 68 2.85 0.76 -5.29
CA ARG A 68 3.42 -0.48 -5.82
C ARG A 68 3.04 -1.64 -4.93
N VAL A 69 2.37 -2.63 -5.48
CA VAL A 69 2.03 -3.89 -4.80
C VAL A 69 2.93 -4.99 -5.33
N GLU A 70 3.49 -5.82 -4.45
CA GLU A 70 4.40 -6.92 -4.78
C GLU A 70 3.98 -8.20 -4.04
N LEU A 71 3.94 -9.33 -4.75
CA LEU A 71 3.82 -10.67 -4.18
C LEU A 71 5.20 -11.34 -4.17
N TRP A 72 5.60 -11.88 -3.04
CA TRP A 72 6.91 -12.52 -2.84
C TRP A 72 6.77 -14.00 -2.44
N SER A 73 7.75 -14.82 -2.84
CA SER A 73 7.79 -16.25 -2.49
C SER A 73 8.12 -16.53 -1.02
N GLY A 74 8.51 -15.51 -0.27
CA GLY A 74 8.84 -15.55 1.15
C GLY A 74 9.16 -14.15 1.67
N PRO A 75 9.67 -14.02 2.90
CA PRO A 75 10.02 -12.72 3.46
C PRO A 75 11.01 -11.96 2.55
N PRO A 76 10.66 -10.77 2.04
CA PRO A 76 11.52 -10.01 1.16
C PRO A 76 12.78 -9.52 1.89
N SER A 77 13.82 -9.19 1.12
CA SER A 77 15.00 -8.52 1.67
C SER A 77 14.62 -7.13 2.22
N ALA A 78 15.49 -6.59 3.10
CA ALA A 78 15.36 -5.23 3.59
C ALA A 78 15.17 -4.24 2.43
N VAL A 79 14.30 -3.25 2.66
CA VAL A 79 14.07 -2.16 1.71
C VAL A 79 15.26 -1.19 1.76
N ASP A 80 15.43 -0.41 0.69
CA ASP A 80 16.39 0.68 0.64
C ASP A 80 16.17 1.67 1.81
N PRO A 81 17.22 2.16 2.50
CA PRO A 81 17.08 3.08 3.63
C PRO A 81 16.42 4.43 3.32
N SER A 82 16.32 4.82 2.04
CA SER A 82 15.56 6.01 1.61
C SER A 82 14.05 5.87 1.79
N TRP A 83 13.55 4.68 2.16
CA TRP A 83 12.17 4.50 2.59
C TRP A 83 12.02 4.90 4.05
N GLU A 84 11.64 6.16 4.26
CA GLU A 84 11.61 6.85 5.56
C GLU A 84 10.69 6.20 6.59
N ARG A 85 9.59 5.61 6.11
CA ARG A 85 8.53 5.06 6.96
C ARG A 85 8.21 3.65 6.55
N SER A 86 8.02 2.80 7.55
CA SER A 86 7.72 1.39 7.34
C SER A 86 6.76 0.88 8.42
N TRP A 87 5.90 -0.04 8.02
CA TRP A 87 5.06 -0.83 8.89
C TRP A 87 5.07 -2.29 8.43
N SER A 88 4.92 -3.20 9.38
CA SER A 88 4.86 -4.63 9.15
C SER A 88 3.70 -5.21 9.93
N GLY A 89 2.93 -6.09 9.30
CA GLY A 89 1.79 -6.72 9.96
C GLY A 89 1.28 -7.93 9.21
N ARG A 90 0.05 -8.30 9.52
CA ARG A 90 -0.62 -9.46 8.91
C ARG A 90 -2.04 -9.11 8.56
N VAL A 91 -2.52 -9.69 7.47
CA VAL A 91 -3.78 -9.29 6.86
C VAL A 91 -4.52 -10.51 6.38
N ARG A 92 -5.85 -10.54 6.49
CA ARG A 92 -6.66 -11.52 5.80
C ARG A 92 -7.24 -10.88 4.56
N VAL A 93 -7.10 -11.55 3.42
CA VAL A 93 -7.69 -11.13 2.14
C VAL A 93 -8.59 -12.26 1.65
N PRO A 94 -9.89 -12.24 2.00
CA PRO A 94 -10.80 -13.36 1.75
C PRO A 94 -10.83 -13.84 0.29
N SER A 95 -10.89 -12.94 -0.69
CA SER A 95 -10.86 -13.28 -2.12
C SER A 95 -9.46 -13.70 -2.62
N GLY A 96 -8.41 -13.39 -1.85
CA GLY A 96 -7.02 -13.50 -2.30
C GLY A 96 -6.63 -12.43 -3.31
N ARG A 97 -7.46 -11.40 -3.48
CA ARG A 97 -7.27 -10.33 -4.44
C ARG A 97 -7.30 -8.98 -3.73
N LEU A 98 -6.45 -8.07 -4.16
CA LEU A 98 -6.39 -6.71 -3.64
C LEU A 98 -6.90 -5.74 -4.70
N GLN A 99 -7.56 -4.68 -4.27
CA GLN A 99 -7.91 -3.57 -5.14
C GLN A 99 -7.58 -2.26 -4.44
N ALA A 100 -6.93 -1.34 -5.18
CA ALA A 100 -6.80 0.03 -4.74
C ALA A 100 -8.06 0.81 -5.16
N ARG A 101 -8.65 1.56 -4.23
CA ARG A 101 -9.83 2.38 -4.47
C ARG A 101 -9.56 3.83 -4.11
N GLU A 102 -10.02 4.72 -4.99
CA GLU A 102 -10.02 6.16 -4.77
C GLU A 102 -11.34 6.57 -4.13
N ASN A 103 -11.28 7.45 -3.11
CA ASN A 103 -12.46 7.79 -2.30
C ASN A 103 -13.36 8.83 -2.97
N PHE A 104 -12.79 9.79 -3.71
CA PHE A 104 -13.56 10.88 -4.32
C PHE A 104 -13.57 10.85 -5.85
N MET A 105 -12.61 10.17 -6.45
CA MET A 105 -12.57 9.94 -7.89
C MET A 105 -13.06 8.51 -8.15
N SER A 106 -13.98 8.34 -9.11
CA SER A 106 -14.67 7.08 -9.37
C SER A 106 -13.80 6.08 -10.15
N GLY A 107 -12.62 5.74 -9.60
CA GLY A 107 -11.65 4.86 -10.22
C GLY A 107 -11.31 3.69 -9.31
N ASP A 108 -11.98 2.56 -9.52
CA ASP A 108 -11.48 1.27 -9.07
C ASP A 108 -10.24 0.92 -9.91
N HIS A 109 -9.12 0.65 -9.25
CA HIS A 109 -7.92 0.20 -9.94
C HIS A 109 -8.00 -1.29 -10.30
N GLU A 110 -7.08 -1.73 -11.17
CA GLU A 110 -6.92 -3.13 -11.52
C GLU A 110 -6.68 -3.99 -10.27
N THR A 111 -7.37 -5.12 -10.20
CA THR A 111 -7.23 -6.06 -9.10
C THR A 111 -5.89 -6.80 -9.16
N PHE A 112 -5.18 -6.89 -8.04
CA PHE A 112 -3.93 -7.63 -7.89
C PHE A 112 -4.18 -8.98 -7.22
N ASP A 113 -3.86 -10.09 -7.90
CA ASP A 113 -4.04 -11.44 -7.38
C ASP A 113 -2.85 -11.87 -6.50
N LEU A 114 -3.11 -12.18 -5.22
CA LEU A 114 -2.13 -12.75 -4.29
C LEU A 114 -1.96 -14.27 -4.49
N GLY A 115 -2.84 -14.91 -5.25
CA GLY A 115 -2.78 -16.31 -5.65
C GLY A 115 -3.42 -17.29 -4.67
N CYS A 116 -3.96 -16.82 -3.54
CA CYS A 116 -4.72 -17.66 -2.61
C CYS A 116 -5.76 -16.86 -1.82
N ALA A 117 -7.00 -17.32 -1.89
CA ALA A 117 -8.12 -16.88 -1.07
C ALA A 117 -8.00 -17.38 0.38
N ASP A 118 -8.65 -16.65 1.29
CA ASP A 118 -8.93 -17.02 2.67
C ASP A 118 -7.72 -17.47 3.52
N VAL A 119 -6.57 -16.82 3.30
CA VAL A 119 -5.35 -17.03 4.09
C VAL A 119 -4.86 -15.73 4.71
N GLU A 120 -4.07 -15.87 5.78
CA GLU A 120 -3.33 -14.76 6.38
C GLU A 120 -2.08 -14.49 5.54
N TRP A 121 -1.89 -13.24 5.15
CA TRP A 121 -0.73 -12.73 4.45
C TRP A 121 0.12 -11.91 5.40
N SER A 122 1.43 -12.12 5.36
CA SER A 122 2.35 -11.15 5.96
C SER A 122 2.53 -10.00 4.99
N VAL A 123 2.60 -8.78 5.52
CA VAL A 123 2.76 -7.57 4.72
C VAL A 123 3.84 -6.67 5.30
N HIS A 124 4.64 -6.07 4.41
CA HIS A 124 5.40 -4.85 4.69
C HIS A 124 4.85 -3.71 3.85
N VAL A 125 4.61 -2.58 4.51
CA VAL A 125 4.24 -1.32 3.87
C VAL A 125 5.39 -0.35 4.07
N HIS A 126 5.90 0.20 2.99
CA HIS A 126 6.92 1.24 3.01
C HIS A 126 6.38 2.49 2.35
N ALA A 127 6.75 3.64 2.88
CA ALA A 127 6.36 4.92 2.31
C ALA A 127 7.51 5.92 2.28
N LYS A 128 7.54 6.76 1.24
CA LYS A 128 8.47 7.88 1.13
C LYS A 128 7.89 8.98 0.26
N THR A 129 8.33 10.21 0.53
CA THR A 129 7.96 11.38 -0.26
C THR A 129 9.10 11.73 -1.22
N LEU A 130 8.77 11.99 -2.49
CA LEU A 130 9.69 12.59 -3.44
C LEU A 130 9.40 14.09 -3.52
N GLU A 131 10.45 14.89 -3.32
CA GLU A 131 10.40 16.36 -3.30
C GLU A 131 11.57 16.96 -4.08
N ASN A 132 11.49 18.25 -4.38
CA ASN A 132 12.56 18.99 -5.01
C ASN A 132 13.76 19.18 -4.07
N HIS A 133 14.83 18.46 -4.36
CA HIS A 133 16.16 18.68 -3.77
C HIS A 133 17.22 18.98 -4.83
N PHE A 134 16.82 19.17 -6.09
CA PHE A 134 17.72 19.35 -7.22
C PHE A 134 17.99 20.82 -7.53
N ASP A 135 16.98 21.67 -7.37
CA ASP A 135 17.10 23.11 -7.62
C ASP A 135 16.78 23.91 -6.35
N PRO A 136 17.79 24.48 -5.67
CA PRO A 136 17.61 25.19 -4.41
C PRO A 136 16.88 26.53 -4.58
N ASP A 137 16.75 27.05 -5.80
CA ASP A 137 16.04 28.31 -6.07
C ASP A 137 14.50 28.13 -6.04
N PHE A 138 14.02 26.89 -6.02
CA PHE A 138 12.60 26.55 -5.94
C PHE A 138 12.27 25.83 -4.62
N PRO A 139 11.05 26.00 -4.09
CA PRO A 139 10.67 25.34 -2.86
C PRO A 139 10.60 23.81 -3.04
N PRO A 140 10.77 23.02 -1.96
CA PRO A 140 10.76 21.55 -2.04
C PRO A 140 9.47 20.95 -2.60
N ASP A 141 8.34 21.63 -2.42
CA ASP A 141 7.00 21.17 -2.77
C ASP A 141 6.57 21.55 -4.20
N ILE A 142 7.42 22.19 -5.00
CA ILE A 142 7.14 22.48 -6.42
C ILE A 142 6.80 21.19 -7.21
N PHE A 143 7.36 20.06 -6.79
CA PHE A 143 6.80 18.75 -7.08
C PHE A 143 6.80 17.93 -5.79
N ARG A 144 5.68 17.26 -5.53
CA ARG A 144 5.55 16.32 -4.43
C ARG A 144 4.83 15.07 -4.91
N VAL A 145 5.46 13.92 -4.69
CA VAL A 145 4.87 12.61 -5.00
C VAL A 145 5.05 11.67 -3.82
N GLU A 146 3.96 11.07 -3.37
CA GLU A 146 4.01 10.04 -2.33
C GLU A 146 4.15 8.67 -2.97
N LEU A 147 5.12 7.89 -2.49
CA LEU A 147 5.35 6.54 -2.96
C LEU A 147 5.02 5.56 -1.84
N PHE A 148 4.19 4.58 -2.15
CA PHE A 148 3.90 3.44 -1.30
C PHE A 148 4.42 2.16 -1.95
N LYS A 149 4.95 1.26 -1.13
CA LYS A 149 5.35 -0.09 -1.56
C LYS A 149 4.84 -1.11 -0.57
N LEU A 150 3.94 -1.96 -1.03
CA LEU A 150 3.32 -3.03 -0.27
C LEU A 150 3.89 -4.35 -0.74
N ARG A 151 4.41 -5.14 0.18
CA ARG A 151 5.06 -6.43 -0.10
C ARG A 151 4.37 -7.53 0.68
N PHE A 152 3.75 -8.45 -0.03
CA PHE A 152 3.00 -9.56 0.53
C PHE A 152 3.77 -10.87 0.37
N TRP A 153 3.69 -11.74 1.37
CA TRP A 153 4.09 -13.14 1.26
C TRP A 153 3.21 -14.00 2.17
N ARG A 154 3.11 -15.29 1.88
CA ARG A 154 2.29 -16.20 2.68
C ARG A 154 2.78 -16.22 4.13
N PHE A 155 1.85 -16.05 5.08
CA PHE A 155 2.17 -16.32 6.47
C PHE A 155 2.36 -17.83 6.65
N ALA A 156 3.56 -18.24 7.04
CA ALA A 156 3.80 -19.62 7.44
C ALA A 156 3.56 -19.72 8.94
N HIS A 157 2.51 -20.45 9.33
CA HIS A 157 2.43 -20.97 10.70
C HIS A 157 3.64 -21.87 10.92
N ARG A 158 4.52 -21.48 11.84
CA ARG A 158 5.54 -22.38 12.39
C ARG A 158 4.92 -23.29 13.42
#